data_AF-A0A415G899-F1
#
_entry.id   AF-A0A415G899-F1
#
_cell.length_a   1.000
_cell.length_b   1.000
_cell.length_c   1.000
_cell.angle_alpha   90.00
_cell.angle_beta   90.00
_cell.angle_gamma   90.00
#
_symmetry.space_group_name_H-M   'P 1'
#
loop_
_entity.id
_entity.type
_entity.pdbx_description
1 polymer ?
#
loop_
_entity_poly.entity_id
_entity_poly.type
_entity_poly.pdbx_seq_one_letter_code
_entity_poly.pdbx_strand_id
1 'polypeptide(L)'
;MGKNLLRLETGGFEEYIAKLEKLEADIKPVVDQALNKAGVKITNDTLNAVAEPNLPRGGKYSSGETKESVVHSPQVKWTGSIAEIGVGFDFDKPGAGGFLITGTPRMAPDKALNKIYKSKKYMKDVQQEMIEVFQKEIIARMGR
;
A
#
# COMPACT_ATOMS: atom_id res chain seq x y z
N MET A 1 -13.62 -10.09 -11.70
CA MET A 1 -13.01 -8.78 -11.41
C MET A 1 -11.73 -9.03 -10.63
N GLY A 2 -10.58 -8.80 -11.26
CA GLY A 2 -9.27 -9.11 -10.66
C GLY A 2 -9.01 -8.21 -9.47
N LYS A 3 -8.87 -8.80 -8.28
CA LYS A 3 -8.37 -8.12 -7.09
C LYS A 3 -7.03 -7.49 -7.48
N ASN A 4 -6.97 -6.16 -7.56
CA ASN A 4 -5.71 -5.42 -7.64
C ASN A 4 -5.01 -5.52 -6.28
N LEU A 5 -4.71 -6.75 -5.85
CA LEU A 5 -3.84 -7.04 -4.74
C LEU A 5 -2.47 -6.60 -5.20
N LEU A 6 -2.02 -5.48 -4.63
CA LEU A 6 -0.65 -5.06 -4.71
C LEU A 6 0.16 -6.10 -3.93
N ARG A 7 0.57 -7.16 -4.64
CA ARG A 7 1.26 -8.30 -4.06
C ARG A 7 2.70 -7.89 -3.85
N LEU A 8 3.05 -7.72 -2.59
CA LEU A 8 4.41 -7.40 -2.21
C LEU A 8 5.26 -8.66 -2.40
N GLU A 9 6.26 -8.61 -3.28
CA GLU A 9 7.17 -9.74 -3.49
C GLU A 9 8.02 -9.94 -2.23
N THR A 10 7.90 -11.13 -1.64
CA THR A 10 8.54 -11.49 -0.35
C THR A 10 10.02 -11.78 -0.46
N GLY A 11 10.56 -11.93 -1.68
CA GLY A 11 11.96 -12.31 -1.94
C GLY A 11 13.00 -11.33 -1.39
N GLY A 12 12.60 -10.14 -0.94
CA GLY A 12 13.48 -9.18 -0.26
C GLY A 12 13.41 -9.21 1.28
N PHE A 13 12.43 -9.92 1.87
CA PHE A 13 12.17 -9.93 3.31
C PHE A 13 12.64 -11.22 4.00
N GLU A 14 12.83 -12.30 3.23
CA GLU A 14 13.23 -13.62 3.74
C GLU A 14 14.50 -13.55 4.61
N GLU A 15 15.52 -12.81 4.18
CA GLU A 15 16.76 -12.65 4.95
C GLU A 15 16.54 -11.92 6.30
N TYR A 16 15.62 -10.95 6.33
CA TYR A 16 15.33 -10.19 7.54
C TYR A 16 14.49 -11.02 8.51
N ILE A 17 13.49 -11.75 8.00
CA ILE A 17 12.68 -12.68 8.79
C ILE A 17 13.57 -13.76 9.39
N ALA A 18 14.44 -14.40 8.60
CA ALA A 18 15.35 -15.42 9.08
C ALA A 18 16.32 -14.91 10.16
N LYS A 19 16.78 -13.66 10.06
CA LYS A 19 17.60 -13.02 11.11
C LYS A 19 16.80 -12.81 12.39
N LEU A 20 15.56 -12.35 12.28
CA LEU A 20 14.68 -12.15 13.42
C LEU A 20 14.31 -13.49 14.10
N GLU A 21 14.08 -14.54 13.34
CA GLU A 21 13.83 -15.89 13.87
C GLU A 21 15.04 -16.41 14.68
N LYS A 22 16.26 -16.19 14.18
CA LYS A 22 17.49 -16.53 14.92
C LYS A 22 17.66 -15.74 16.22
N LEU A 23 17.04 -14.56 16.31
CA LEU A 23 17.02 -13.71 17.50
C LEU A 23 15.77 -13.96 18.38
N GLU A 24 15.08 -15.09 18.15
CA GLU A 24 13.86 -15.50 18.85
C GLU A 24 12.81 -14.37 18.91
N ALA A 25 12.70 -13.62 17.81
CA ALA A 25 11.75 -12.53 17.69
C ALA A 25 10.35 -13.01 17.32
N ASP A 26 9.35 -12.34 17.89
CA ASP A 26 7.99 -12.48 17.41
C ASP A 26 7.87 -11.74 16.07
N ILE A 27 7.75 -12.50 14.99
CA ILE A 27 7.75 -11.99 13.62
C ILE A 27 6.44 -11.27 13.30
N LYS A 28 5.31 -11.71 13.88
CA LYS A 28 3.99 -11.20 13.50
C LYS A 28 3.84 -9.70 13.80
N PRO A 29 4.18 -9.19 14.99
CA PRO A 29 4.12 -7.75 15.27
C PRO A 29 5.01 -6.91 14.35
N VAL A 30 6.18 -7.44 13.96
CA VAL A 30 7.12 -6.72 13.08
C VAL A 30 6.56 -6.63 11.67
N VAL A 31 5.99 -7.72 11.16
CA VAL A 31 5.30 -7.76 9.88
C VAL A 31 4.07 -6.85 9.89
N ASP A 32 3.28 -6.86 10.97
CA ASP A 32 2.12 -5.99 11.14
C ASP A 32 2.54 -4.52 11.10
N GLN A 33 3.61 -4.15 11.82
CA GLN A 33 4.14 -2.80 11.82
C GLN A 33 4.63 -2.37 10.43
N ALA A 34 5.36 -3.25 9.74
CA ALA A 34 5.85 -2.98 8.39
C ALA A 34 4.70 -2.78 7.39
N LEU A 35 3.71 -3.68 7.38
CA LEU A 35 2.54 -3.59 6.51
C LEU A 35 1.68 -2.38 6.84
N ASN A 36 1.42 -2.08 8.11
CA ASN A 36 0.66 -0.89 8.52
C ASN A 36 1.35 0.40 8.05
N LYS A 37 2.68 0.50 8.21
CA LYS A 37 3.44 1.67 7.73
C LYS A 37 3.31 1.83 6.22
N ALA A 38 3.46 0.74 5.46
CA ALA A 38 3.26 0.75 4.01
C ALA A 38 1.82 1.14 3.63
N GLY A 39 0.82 0.58 4.31
CA GLY A 39 -0.59 0.86 4.07
C GLY A 39 -0.95 2.32 4.32
N VAL A 40 -0.49 2.90 5.43
CA VAL A 40 -0.70 4.32 5.76
C VAL A 40 -0.06 5.23 4.72
N LYS A 41 1.18 4.93 4.30
CA LYS A 41 1.86 5.70 3.26
C LYS A 41 1.09 5.69 1.95
N ILE A 42 0.74 4.50 1.44
CA ILE A 42 0.00 4.36 0.17
C ILE A 42 -1.35 5.06 0.27
N THR A 43 -2.03 4.94 1.41
CA THR A 43 -3.32 5.61 1.66
C THR A 43 -3.17 7.13 1.57
N ASN A 44 -2.19 7.71 2.27
CA ASN A 44 -1.96 9.14 2.27
C ASN A 44 -1.57 9.65 0.88
N ASP A 45 -0.68 8.94 0.17
CA ASP A 45 -0.29 9.29 -1.18
C ASP A 45 -1.47 9.23 -2.15
N THR A 46 -2.37 8.25 -1.97
CA THR A 46 -3.59 8.10 -2.76
C THR A 46 -4.56 9.24 -2.49
N LEU A 47 -4.80 9.59 -1.22
CA LEU A 47 -5.65 10.71 -0.82
C LEU A 47 -5.15 12.03 -1.40
N ASN A 48 -3.84 12.24 -1.43
CA ASN A 48 -3.22 13.40 -2.05
C ASN A 48 -3.43 13.41 -3.58
N ALA A 49 -3.28 12.25 -4.22
CA ALA A 49 -3.50 12.12 -5.67
C ALA A 49 -4.96 12.36 -6.08
N VAL A 50 -5.93 12.04 -5.21
CA VAL A 50 -7.37 12.29 -5.45
C VAL A 50 -7.90 13.55 -4.77
N ALA A 51 -7.03 14.46 -4.33
CA ALA A 51 -7.49 15.76 -3.86
C ALA A 51 -8.24 16.48 -5.01
N GLU A 52 -9.31 17.21 -4.68
CA GLU A 52 -10.15 17.94 -5.65
C GLU A 52 -9.39 18.66 -6.79
N PRO A 53 -8.28 19.41 -6.56
CA PRO A 53 -7.55 20.06 -7.64
C PRO A 53 -6.88 19.10 -8.63
N ASN A 54 -6.68 17.83 -8.27
CA ASN A 54 -5.99 16.82 -9.07
C ASN A 54 -6.96 15.93 -9.87
N LEU A 55 -8.26 16.00 -9.60
CA LEU A 55 -9.27 15.18 -10.28
C LEU A 55 -9.76 15.84 -11.58
N PRO A 56 -10.19 15.04 -12.58
CA PRO A 56 -10.80 15.56 -13.79
C PRO A 56 -11.99 16.47 -13.47
N ARG A 57 -12.03 17.66 -14.08
CA ARG A 57 -13.14 18.61 -13.90
C ARG A 57 -14.39 18.12 -14.61
N GLY A 58 -15.47 17.98 -13.86
CA GLY A 58 -16.76 17.52 -14.37
C GLY A 58 -16.83 16.00 -14.55
N GLY A 59 -17.98 15.42 -14.21
CA GLY A 59 -18.25 14.00 -14.35
C GLY A 59 -18.12 13.21 -13.03
N LYS A 60 -18.09 11.89 -13.15
CA LYS A 60 -18.26 10.96 -12.02
C LYS A 60 -17.14 10.96 -10.97
N TYR A 61 -16.00 11.62 -11.25
CA TYR A 61 -14.88 11.68 -10.33
C TYR A 61 -14.80 13.00 -9.56
N SER A 62 -15.52 14.05 -9.99
CA SER A 62 -15.42 15.39 -9.40
C SER A 62 -16.36 15.65 -8.23
N SER A 63 -17.19 14.68 -7.84
CA SER A 63 -18.25 14.82 -6.81
C SER A 63 -17.78 14.59 -5.37
N GLY A 64 -16.49 14.32 -5.15
CA GLY A 64 -15.93 14.00 -3.83
C GLY A 64 -15.99 12.51 -3.45
N GLU A 65 -16.93 11.75 -4.02
CA GLU A 65 -17.09 10.30 -3.80
C GLU A 65 -15.80 9.51 -4.06
N THR A 66 -15.00 9.94 -5.04
CA THR A 66 -13.69 9.33 -5.34
C THR A 66 -12.77 9.31 -4.12
N LYS A 67 -12.74 10.40 -3.36
CA LYS A 67 -11.90 10.51 -2.16
C LYS A 67 -12.43 9.61 -1.05
N GLU A 68 -13.74 9.55 -0.87
CA GLU A 68 -14.42 8.71 0.13
C GLU A 68 -14.31 7.21 -0.16
N SER A 69 -14.10 6.87 -1.44
CA SER A 69 -13.84 5.50 -1.87
C SER A 69 -12.42 5.02 -1.51
N VAL A 70 -11.51 5.89 -1.06
CA VAL A 70 -10.17 5.46 -0.63
C VAL A 70 -10.25 4.74 0.73
N VAL A 71 -9.50 3.65 0.87
CA VAL A 71 -9.37 2.91 2.14
C VAL A 71 -8.53 3.74 3.12
N HIS A 72 -9.17 4.35 4.12
CA HIS A 72 -8.51 5.26 5.07
C HIS A 72 -7.74 4.59 6.20
N SER A 73 -8.18 3.42 6.64
CA SER A 73 -7.63 2.73 7.80
C SER A 73 -7.37 1.28 7.43
N PRO A 74 -6.34 1.02 6.62
CA PRO A 74 -6.02 -0.33 6.20
C PRO A 74 -5.57 -1.14 7.42
N GLN A 75 -6.11 -2.35 7.57
CA GLN A 75 -5.75 -3.28 8.64
C GLN A 75 -5.11 -4.52 8.06
N VAL A 76 -4.09 -5.01 8.76
CA VAL A 76 -3.44 -6.28 8.42
C VAL A 76 -4.39 -7.43 8.76
N LYS A 77 -4.55 -8.35 7.81
CA LYS A 77 -5.33 -9.58 7.96
C LYS A 77 -4.40 -10.77 7.77
N TRP A 78 -4.43 -11.68 8.74
CA TRP A 78 -3.69 -12.93 8.67
C TRP A 78 -4.58 -14.06 8.19
N THR A 79 -4.14 -14.78 7.15
CA THR A 79 -4.75 -16.03 6.69
C THR A 79 -3.66 -17.11 6.73
N GLY A 80 -3.61 -17.87 7.82
CA GLY A 80 -2.54 -18.82 8.08
C GLY A 80 -1.19 -18.09 8.27
N SER A 81 -0.23 -18.36 7.40
CA SER A 81 1.10 -17.71 7.38
C SER A 81 1.17 -16.47 6.48
N ILE A 82 0.07 -16.12 5.81
CA ILE A 82 0.03 -15.00 4.87
C ILE A 82 -0.56 -13.77 5.57
N ALA A 83 0.16 -12.66 5.55
CA ALA A 83 -0.33 -11.36 5.99
C ALA A 83 -0.67 -10.48 4.78
N GLU A 84 -1.85 -9.88 4.80
CA GLU A 84 -2.35 -9.03 3.73
C GLU A 84 -2.83 -7.68 4.28
N ILE A 85 -2.63 -6.61 3.52
CA ILE A 85 -3.19 -5.29 3.83
C ILE A 85 -3.86 -4.70 2.58
N GLY A 86 -5.11 -4.29 2.72
CA GLY A 86 -5.88 -3.69 1.63
C GLY A 86 -5.57 -2.21 1.48
N VAL A 87 -5.17 -1.76 0.29
CA VAL A 87 -4.83 -0.36 0.01
C VAL A 87 -5.50 0.14 -1.27
N GLY A 88 -5.72 1.45 -1.35
CA GLY A 88 -6.28 2.12 -2.53
C GLY A 88 -7.77 2.31 -2.50
N PHE A 89 -8.46 2.00 -3.59
CA PHE A 89 -9.90 2.21 -3.70
C PHE A 89 -10.68 0.98 -3.22
N ASP A 90 -11.69 1.24 -2.41
CA ASP A 90 -12.76 0.32 -2.09
C ASP A 90 -13.74 0.26 -3.26
N PHE A 91 -13.70 -0.86 -4.00
CA PHE A 91 -14.53 -1.06 -5.18
C PHE A 91 -16.00 -1.36 -4.86
N ASP A 92 -16.33 -1.59 -3.58
CA ASP A 92 -17.71 -1.75 -3.14
C ASP A 92 -18.38 -0.39 -2.90
N LYS A 93 -17.60 0.70 -2.86
CA LYS A 93 -18.11 2.08 -2.73
C LYS A 93 -18.33 2.76 -4.07
N PRO A 94 -19.36 3.63 -4.18
CA PRO A 94 -19.50 4.52 -5.33
C PRO A 94 -18.27 5.43 -5.46
N GLY A 95 -17.98 5.89 -6.68
CA GLY A 95 -16.85 6.77 -6.94
C GLY A 95 -15.47 6.09 -7.03
N ALA A 96 -15.38 4.76 -6.85
CA ALA A 96 -14.12 4.02 -6.90
C ALA A 96 -13.25 4.37 -8.13
N GLY A 97 -12.08 4.93 -7.86
CA GLY A 97 -11.19 5.54 -8.83
C GLY A 97 -10.31 4.58 -9.64
N GLY A 98 -10.64 3.29 -9.76
CA GLY A 98 -9.77 2.30 -10.41
C GLY A 98 -9.36 2.65 -11.85
N PHE A 99 -10.24 3.32 -12.61
CA PHE A 99 -9.91 3.81 -13.95
C PHE A 99 -9.02 5.05 -13.95
N LEU A 100 -8.90 5.78 -12.84
CA LEU A 100 -7.91 6.85 -12.71
C LEU A 100 -6.49 6.26 -12.65
N ILE A 101 -6.32 5.06 -12.09
CA ILE A 101 -5.02 4.37 -12.07
C ILE A 101 -4.65 3.83 -13.46
N THR A 102 -5.61 3.20 -14.13
CA THR A 102 -5.37 2.41 -15.35
C THR A 102 -5.59 3.19 -16.63
N GLY A 103 -6.44 4.21 -16.61
CA GLY A 103 -6.95 4.92 -17.78
C GLY A 103 -8.10 4.17 -18.46
N THR A 104 -8.70 4.82 -19.45
CA THR A 104 -9.63 4.22 -20.42
C THR A 104 -9.27 4.70 -21.83
N PRO A 105 -9.80 4.11 -22.91
CA PRO A 105 -9.50 4.59 -24.27
C PRO A 105 -9.77 6.07 -24.51
N ARG A 106 -10.66 6.70 -23.72
CA ARG A 106 -11.02 8.12 -23.83
C ARG A 106 -10.50 9.00 -22.69
N MET A 107 -9.79 8.43 -21.71
CA MET A 107 -9.28 9.14 -20.53
C MET A 107 -7.89 8.63 -20.15
N ALA A 108 -6.89 9.50 -20.18
CA ALA A 108 -5.55 9.15 -19.72
C ALA A 108 -5.57 8.81 -18.21
N PRO A 109 -4.70 7.89 -17.75
CA PRO A 109 -4.53 7.65 -16.32
C PRO A 109 -4.01 8.90 -15.61
N ASP A 110 -4.41 9.08 -14.36
CA ASP A 110 -3.82 10.08 -13.48
C ASP A 110 -2.35 9.73 -13.20
N LYS A 111 -1.47 10.73 -13.34
CA LYS A 111 -0.02 10.52 -13.26
C LYS A 111 0.42 10.11 -11.85
N ALA A 112 -0.20 10.68 -10.81
CA ALA A 112 0.18 10.40 -9.42
C ALA A 112 -0.30 9.00 -9.01
N LEU A 113 -1.55 8.66 -9.26
CA LEU A 113 -2.10 7.31 -9.02
C LEU A 113 -1.36 6.26 -9.83
N ASN A 114 -1.09 6.52 -11.11
CA ASN A 114 -0.31 5.60 -11.93
C ASN A 114 1.09 5.36 -11.33
N LYS A 115 1.74 6.41 -10.84
CA LYS A 115 3.04 6.29 -10.16
C LYS A 115 2.93 5.44 -8.89
N ILE A 116 1.92 5.67 -8.04
CA ILE A 116 1.72 4.92 -6.80
C ILE A 116 1.51 3.42 -7.07
N TYR A 117 0.64 3.08 -8.03
CA TYR A 117 0.21 1.68 -8.23
C TYR A 117 0.97 0.90 -9.31
N LYS A 118 1.69 1.57 -10.22
CA LYS A 118 2.40 0.91 -11.33
C LYS A 118 3.90 1.17 -11.37
N SER A 119 4.42 2.14 -10.61
CA SER A 119 5.86 2.42 -10.63
C SER A 119 6.66 1.41 -9.80
N LYS A 120 7.60 0.73 -10.45
CA LYS A 120 8.60 -0.09 -9.76
C LYS A 120 9.44 0.72 -8.77
N LYS A 121 9.71 2.00 -9.08
CA LYS A 121 10.49 2.87 -8.19
C LYS A 121 9.72 3.14 -6.89
N TYR A 122 8.45 3.53 -7.01
CA TYR A 122 7.61 3.75 -5.84
C TYR A 122 7.50 2.49 -4.97
N MET A 123 7.31 1.33 -5.61
CA MET A 123 7.26 0.05 -4.89
C MET A 123 8.56 -0.27 -4.15
N LYS A 124 9.72 0.03 -4.74
CA LYS A 124 11.01 -0.10 -4.06
C LYS A 124 11.13 0.82 -2.85
N ASP A 125 10.65 2.07 -2.96
CA ASP A 125 10.67 3.02 -1.85
C ASP A 125 9.80 2.51 -0.69
N VAL A 126 8.60 1.98 -0.97
CA VAL A 126 7.73 1.34 0.03
C VAL A 126 8.40 0.12 0.66
N GLN A 127 9.03 -0.74 -0.15
CA GLN A 127 9.77 -1.91 0.35
C GLN A 127 10.93 -1.50 1.26
N GLN A 128 11.66 -0.45 0.90
CA GLN A 128 12.77 0.05 1.71
C GLN A 128 12.27 0.54 3.07
N GLU A 129 11.15 1.27 3.11
CA GLU A 129 10.55 1.72 4.36
C GLU A 129 10.07 0.58 5.26
N MET A 130 9.65 -0.55 4.66
CA MET A 130 9.34 -1.78 5.40
C MET A 130 10.61 -2.46 5.91
N ILE A 131 11.65 -2.58 5.07
CA ILE A 131 12.96 -3.13 5.46
C ILE A 131 13.54 -2.39 6.67
N GLU A 132 13.41 -1.07 6.72
CA GLU A 132 13.83 -0.27 7.88
C GLU A 132 13.14 -0.70 9.19
N VAL A 133 11.87 -1.14 9.14
CA VAL A 133 11.16 -1.66 10.33
C VAL A 133 11.82 -2.95 10.80
N PHE A 134 12.07 -3.89 9.89
CA PHE A 134 12.75 -5.14 10.22
C PHE A 134 14.17 -4.89 10.76
N GLN A 135 14.93 -4.00 10.12
CA GLN A 135 16.29 -3.64 10.56
C GLN A 135 16.31 -3.00 11.94
N LYS A 136 15.37 -2.10 12.23
CA LYS A 136 15.25 -1.48 13.57
C LYS A 136 15.01 -2.53 14.66
N GLU A 137 14.14 -3.50 14.39
CA GLU A 137 13.89 -4.59 15.35
C GLU A 137 15.12 -5.48 15.53
N ILE A 138 15.82 -5.83 14.44
CA ILE A 138 17.08 -6.61 14.51
C ILE A 138 18.10 -5.88 15.38
N ILE A 139 18.33 -4.59 15.14
CA ILE A 139 19.30 -3.78 15.91
C ILE A 139 18.89 -3.70 17.39
N ALA A 140 17.60 -3.46 17.66
CA ALA A 140 17.08 -3.40 19.04
C ALA A 140 17.28 -4.70 19.82
N ARG A 141 17.32 -5.84 19.13
CA ARG A 141 17.57 -7.16 19.74
C ARG A 141 19.05 -7.52 19.84
N MET A 142 19.86 -7.13 18.87
CA MET A 142 21.31 -7.33 18.95
C MET A 142 21.99 -6.47 20.02
N GLY A 143 21.38 -5.34 20.38
CA GLY A 143 21.85 -4.46 21.46
C GLY A 143 21.31 -4.79 22.86
N ARG A 144 20.54 -5.87 23.01
CA ARG A 144 20.12 -6.45 24.29
C ARG A 144 21.01 -7.63 24.65
#